data_AF-A0A844FKW5-F1
#
_entry.id   AF-A0A844FKW5-F1
#
_cell.length_a   1.000
_cell.length_b   1.000
_cell.length_c   1.000
_cell.angle_alpha   90.00
_cell.angle_beta   90.00
_cell.angle_gamma   90.00
#
_symmetry.space_group_name_H-M   'P 1'
#
loop_
_entity.id
_entity.type
_entity.pdbx_description
1 polymer ?
#
loop_
_entity_poly.entity_id
_entity_poly.type
_entity_poly.pdbx_seq_one_letter_code
_entity_poly.pdbx_strand_id
1 'polypeptide(L)'
;MRRHRSFKLKWSRYYQFLIEGQIFYLKLKAYTNKNEGMKEWEIITEQTYRQAIKQGHEDNVVIVEDEITIAPIQALTLIFNEMYNIDENSMRTAVIEAQEFVRTLKENVRANPEREYKAFKNIVESQIKEACEAKVI
;
A
#
# COMPACT_ATOMS: atom_id res chain seq x y z
N MET A 1 -3.81 -12.16 14.45
CA MET A 1 -3.56 -12.84 13.15
C MET A 1 -3.37 -14.34 13.37
N ARG A 2 -4.25 -15.19 12.81
CA ARG A 2 -4.15 -16.67 12.92
C ARG A 2 -3.07 -17.17 11.96
N ARG A 3 -2.00 -17.78 12.47
CA ARG A 3 -0.98 -18.47 11.67
C ARG A 3 -1.64 -19.66 10.95
N HIS A 4 -1.82 -19.56 9.64
CA HIS A 4 -2.25 -20.69 8.81
C HIS A 4 -1.12 -21.73 8.74
N ARG A 5 -1.10 -22.70 9.68
CA ARG A 5 -0.08 -23.76 9.79
C ARG A 5 0.13 -24.59 8.51
N SER A 6 -0.77 -24.51 7.53
CA SER A 6 -0.72 -25.24 6.26
C SER A 6 -0.01 -24.53 5.11
N PHE A 7 0.29 -23.23 5.25
CA PHE A 7 0.89 -22.43 4.17
C PHE A 7 2.42 -22.37 4.30
N LYS A 8 3.12 -22.66 3.20
CA LYS A 8 4.58 -22.54 3.10
C LYS A 8 4.95 -21.28 2.33
N LEU A 9 5.93 -20.54 2.84
CA LEU A 9 6.51 -19.40 2.13
C LEU A 9 7.19 -19.91 0.85
N LYS A 10 6.81 -19.34 -0.30
CA LYS A 10 7.36 -19.68 -1.62
C LYS A 10 8.48 -18.72 -2.00
N TRP A 11 8.23 -17.43 -1.85
CA TRP A 11 9.18 -16.37 -2.15
C TRP A 11 8.81 -15.09 -1.39
N SER A 12 9.77 -14.17 -1.30
CA SER A 12 9.55 -12.81 -0.82
C SER A 12 10.22 -11.78 -1.71
N ARG A 13 9.58 -10.62 -1.84
CA ARG A 13 10.12 -9.44 -2.53
C ARG A 13 10.14 -8.26 -1.56
N TYR A 14 11.09 -7.36 -1.75
CA TYR A 14 11.36 -6.23 -0.88
C TYR A 14 11.18 -4.96 -1.68
N TYR A 15 10.42 -4.02 -1.13
CA TYR A 15 10.01 -2.80 -1.80
C TYR A 15 10.36 -1.59 -0.96
N GLN A 16 10.80 -0.53 -1.64
CA GLN A 16 10.91 0.82 -1.11
C GLN A 16 9.81 1.67 -1.75
N PHE A 17 8.89 2.19 -0.94
CA PHE A 17 7.85 3.12 -1.38
C PHE A 17 8.27 4.54 -1.00
N LEU A 18 8.32 5.44 -1.98
CA LEU A 18 8.52 6.87 -1.78
C LEU A 18 7.17 7.57 -1.87
N ILE A 19 6.83 8.35 -0.84
CA ILE A 19 5.60 9.13 -0.75
C ILE A 19 5.93 10.45 -0.05
N GLU A 20 5.74 11.57 -0.73
CA GLU A 20 5.93 12.94 -0.24
C GLU A 20 7.29 13.14 0.44
N GLY A 21 8.33 12.52 -0.11
CA GLY A 21 9.70 12.55 0.43
C GLY A 21 9.95 11.62 1.63
N GLN A 22 8.93 10.90 2.11
CA GLN A 22 9.06 9.84 3.11
C GLN A 22 9.29 8.49 2.44
N ILE A 23 10.00 7.60 3.14
CA ILE A 23 10.36 6.28 2.64
C ILE A 23 9.74 5.22 3.55
N PHE A 24 8.98 4.30 2.95
CA PHE A 24 8.40 3.15 3.62
C PHE A 24 8.96 1.86 3.04
N TYR A 25 9.38 0.95 3.90
CA TYR A 25 9.93 -0.34 3.49
C TYR A 25 8.90 -1.44 3.71
N LEU A 26 8.56 -2.15 2.65
CA LEU A 26 7.57 -3.22 2.70
C LEU A 26 8.13 -4.51 2.13
N LYS A 27 7.61 -5.63 2.65
CA LYS A 27 7.91 -6.98 2.18
C LYS A 27 6.64 -7.62 1.67
N LEU A 28 6.66 -8.07 0.42
CA LEU A 28 5.63 -8.92 -0.15
C LEU A 28 6.04 -10.38 0.03
N LYS A 29 5.21 -11.17 0.73
CA LYS A 29 5.39 -12.61 0.93
C LYS A 29 4.33 -13.35 0.13
N ALA A 30 4.75 -14.35 -0.64
CA ALA A 30 3.83 -15.28 -1.29
C ALA A 30 3.88 -16.63 -0.60
N TYR A 31 2.72 -17.11 -0.18
CA TYR A 31 2.56 -18.42 0.44
C TYR A 31 1.68 -19.32 -0.41
N THR A 32 1.90 -20.62 -0.30
CA THR A 32 1.09 -21.63 -0.99
C THR A 32 0.85 -22.84 -0.10
N ASN A 33 -0.31 -23.48 -0.29
CA ASN A 33 -0.62 -24.81 0.20
C ASN A 33 -1.05 -25.70 -0.99
N LYS A 34 -1.57 -26.91 -0.74
CA LYS A 34 -1.98 -27.83 -1.82
C LYS A 34 -3.11 -27.30 -2.72
N ASN A 35 -3.96 -26.41 -2.21
CA ASN A 35 -5.20 -25.97 -2.85
C ASN A 35 -5.20 -24.46 -3.18
N GLU A 36 -4.42 -23.66 -2.46
CA GLU A 36 -4.54 -22.19 -2.44
C GLU A 36 -3.17 -21.49 -2.41
N GLY A 37 -3.16 -20.24 -2.85
CA GLY A 37 -2.05 -19.31 -2.72
C GLY A 37 -2.53 -17.98 -2.14
N MET A 38 -1.69 -17.36 -1.30
CA MET A 38 -1.97 -16.04 -0.73
C MET A 38 -0.74 -15.15 -0.84
N LYS A 39 -0.98 -13.85 -0.98
CA LYS A 39 0.04 -12.80 -0.92
C LYS A 39 -0.26 -11.92 0.28
N GLU A 40 0.78 -11.56 1.01
CA GLU A 40 0.67 -10.73 2.22
C GLU A 40 1.76 -9.66 2.18
N TRP A 41 1.37 -8.43 2.46
CA TRP A 41 2.26 -7.30 2.64
C TRP A 41 2.55 -7.08 4.12
N GLU A 42 3.78 -6.70 4.43
CA GLU A 42 4.25 -6.42 5.80
C GLU A 42 5.15 -5.19 5.78
N ILE A 43 4.95 -4.26 6.70
CA ILE A 43 5.90 -3.16 6.96
C ILE A 43 7.15 -3.75 7.63
N ILE A 44 8.31 -3.42 7.09
CA ILE A 44 9.60 -3.84 7.63
C ILE A 44 10.46 -2.62 7.94
N THR A 45 11.52 -2.83 8.72
CA THR A 45 12.48 -1.76 9.02
C THR A 45 13.44 -1.54 7.85
N GLU A 46 14.00 -0.33 7.75
CA GLU A 46 15.10 -0.02 6.84
C GLU A 46 16.26 -1.01 6.98
N GLN A 47 16.61 -1.38 8.22
CA GLN A 47 17.67 -2.35 8.47
C GLN A 47 17.38 -3.71 7.82
N THR A 48 16.13 -4.19 7.93
CA THR A 48 15.69 -5.46 7.33
C THR A 48 15.78 -5.40 5.81
N TYR A 49 15.33 -4.29 5.23
CA TYR A 49 15.39 -4.06 3.79
C TYR A 49 16.84 -4.00 3.29
N ARG A 50 17.70 -3.16 3.90
CA ARG A 50 19.13 -3.05 3.55
C ARG A 50 19.86 -4.39 3.66
N GLN A 51 19.53 -5.20 4.68
CA GLN A 51 20.10 -6.53 4.82
C GLN A 51 19.67 -7.47 3.68
N ALA A 52 18.40 -7.41 3.25
CA ALA A 52 17.91 -8.19 2.12
C ALA A 52 18.63 -7.81 0.81
N ILE A 53 18.81 -6.51 0.54
CA ILE A 53 19.54 -6.06 -0.66
C ILE A 53 21.00 -6.55 -0.64
N LYS A 54 21.67 -6.49 0.52
CA LYS A 54 23.03 -7.05 0.69
C LYS A 54 23.10 -8.56 0.44
N GLN A 55 22.00 -9.28 0.67
CA GLN A 55 21.88 -10.71 0.39
C GLN A 55 21.54 -11.02 -1.08
N GLY A 56 21.48 -10.00 -1.95
CA GLY A 56 21.23 -10.15 -3.38
C GLY A 56 19.75 -10.15 -3.76
N HIS A 57 18.84 -9.76 -2.85
CA HIS A 57 17.45 -9.53 -3.23
C HIS A 57 17.34 -8.28 -4.12
N GLU A 58 16.38 -8.32 -5.05
CA GLU A 58 16.08 -7.22 -5.96
C GLU A 58 15.59 -5.98 -5.22
N ASP A 59 16.14 -4.83 -5.61
CA ASP A 59 15.71 -3.53 -5.15
C ASP A 59 14.52 -3.05 -5.98
N ASN A 60 13.31 -3.12 -5.39
CA ASN A 60 12.09 -2.66 -6.05
C ASN A 60 11.69 -1.29 -5.49
N VAL A 61 11.88 -0.23 -6.27
CA VAL A 61 11.52 1.13 -5.89
C VAL A 61 10.18 1.51 -6.52
N VAL A 62 9.25 2.03 -5.71
CA VAL A 62 7.92 2.51 -6.12
C VAL A 62 7.80 3.98 -5.74
N ILE A 63 7.66 4.85 -6.72
CA ILE A 63 7.34 6.27 -6.52
C ILE A 63 5.81 6.39 -6.61
N VAL A 64 5.15 6.57 -5.47
CA VAL A 64 3.69 6.44 -5.38
C VAL A 64 2.98 7.56 -6.14
N GLU A 65 3.56 8.74 -6.17
CA GLU A 65 3.05 9.89 -6.91
C GLU A 65 2.97 9.63 -8.42
N ASP A 66 3.88 8.80 -8.93
CA ASP A 66 3.93 8.42 -10.34
C ASP A 66 3.08 7.19 -10.65
N GLU A 67 2.87 6.31 -9.66
CA GLU A 67 2.31 4.98 -9.85
C GLU A 67 1.00 4.72 -9.06
N ILE A 68 0.33 5.76 -8.57
CA ILE A 68 -0.81 5.62 -7.64
C ILE A 68 -1.92 4.69 -8.15
N THR A 69 -2.15 4.64 -9.47
CA THR A 69 -3.18 3.78 -10.07
C THR A 69 -2.84 2.29 -10.10
N ILE A 70 -1.56 1.94 -10.04
CA ILE A 70 -1.07 0.57 -10.16
C ILE A 70 -0.41 0.06 -8.88
N ALA A 71 -0.10 0.96 -7.93
CA ALA A 71 0.43 0.61 -6.64
C ALA A 71 -0.54 -0.34 -5.89
N PRO A 72 -0.04 -1.39 -5.20
CA PRO A 72 -0.91 -2.37 -4.56
C PRO A 72 -1.75 -1.77 -3.43
N ILE A 73 -3.08 -1.96 -3.47
CA ILE A 73 -4.02 -1.47 -2.45
C ILE A 73 -3.53 -1.77 -1.04
N GLN A 74 -3.19 -3.02 -0.73
CA GLN A 74 -2.78 -3.41 0.62
C GLN A 74 -1.48 -2.71 1.06
N ALA A 75 -0.56 -2.47 0.14
CA ALA A 75 0.67 -1.74 0.45
C ALA A 75 0.35 -0.27 0.79
N LEU A 76 -0.45 0.39 -0.05
CA LEU A 76 -0.92 1.74 0.23
C LEU A 76 -1.70 1.81 1.55
N THR A 77 -2.62 0.87 1.79
CA THR A 77 -3.37 0.79 3.05
C THR A 77 -2.44 0.74 4.25
N LEU A 78 -1.42 -0.12 4.25
CA LEU A 78 -0.47 -0.21 5.35
C LEU A 78 0.28 1.11 5.56
N ILE A 79 0.74 1.74 4.48
CA ILE A 79 1.49 2.99 4.55
C ILE A 79 0.63 4.15 5.06
N PHE A 80 -0.55 4.35 4.46
CA PHE A 80 -1.46 5.40 4.90
C PHE A 80 -2.02 5.13 6.30
N ASN A 81 -2.17 3.86 6.71
CA ASN A 81 -2.50 3.53 8.09
C ASN A 81 -1.41 4.00 9.06
N GLU A 82 -0.14 3.74 8.76
CA GLU A 82 1.00 4.20 9.55
C GLU A 82 1.06 5.74 9.65
N MET A 83 0.75 6.44 8.55
CA MET A 83 0.78 7.91 8.51
C MET A 83 -0.37 8.57 9.30
N TYR A 84 -1.58 8.00 9.23
CA TYR A 84 -2.80 8.65 9.73
C TYR A 84 -3.39 7.97 10.98
N ASN A 85 -2.88 6.80 11.37
CA ASN A 85 -3.30 6.03 12.55
C ASN A 85 -4.82 5.77 12.61
N ILE A 86 -5.36 5.17 11.55
CA ILE A 86 -6.79 4.88 11.38
C ILE A 86 -7.00 3.36 11.36
N ASP A 87 -8.24 2.90 11.53
CA ASP A 87 -8.56 1.48 11.38
C ASP A 87 -8.19 0.98 9.97
N GLU A 88 -7.60 -0.22 9.89
CA GLU A 88 -7.13 -0.79 8.62
C GLU A 88 -8.25 -0.99 7.61
N ASN A 89 -9.47 -1.36 8.04
CA ASN A 89 -10.58 -1.54 7.11
C ASN A 89 -11.06 -0.20 6.57
N SER A 90 -11.22 0.82 7.43
CA SER A 90 -11.57 2.18 7.00
C SER A 90 -10.53 2.74 6.02
N MET A 91 -9.25 2.58 6.33
CA MET A 91 -8.16 3.01 5.45
C MET A 91 -8.18 2.25 4.12
N ARG A 92 -8.44 0.94 4.15
CA ARG A 92 -8.53 0.12 2.95
C ARG A 92 -9.63 0.60 2.02
N THR A 93 -10.83 0.88 2.57
CA THR A 93 -11.95 1.42 1.79
C THR A 93 -11.56 2.75 1.15
N ALA A 94 -10.95 3.66 1.91
CA ALA A 94 -10.51 4.94 1.39
C ALA A 94 -9.50 4.84 0.25
N VAL A 95 -8.52 3.94 0.38
CA VAL A 95 -7.55 3.68 -0.69
C VAL A 95 -8.23 3.12 -1.95
N ILE A 96 -9.18 2.18 -1.80
CA ILE A 96 -9.91 1.59 -2.93
C ILE A 96 -10.69 2.66 -3.68
N GLU A 97 -11.51 3.42 -2.97
CA GLU A 97 -12.37 4.44 -3.58
C GLU A 97 -11.54 5.55 -4.24
N ALA A 98 -10.44 5.97 -3.59
CA ALA A 98 -9.53 6.94 -4.17
C ALA A 98 -8.84 6.42 -5.44
N GLN A 99 -8.36 5.16 -5.46
CA GLN A 99 -7.77 4.57 -6.68
C GLN A 99 -8.79 4.42 -7.81
N GLU A 100 -10.02 3.98 -7.51
CA GLU A 100 -11.09 3.84 -8.50
C GLU A 100 -11.49 5.20 -9.09
N PHE A 101 -11.57 6.23 -8.27
CA PHE A 101 -11.81 7.60 -8.73
C PHE A 101 -10.71 8.07 -9.68
N VAL A 102 -9.44 7.92 -9.29
CA VAL A 102 -8.31 8.34 -10.12
C VAL A 102 -8.26 7.56 -11.43
N ARG A 103 -8.55 6.26 -11.41
CA ARG A 103 -8.65 5.45 -12.63
C ARG A 103 -9.74 6.00 -13.57
N THR A 104 -10.89 6.34 -13.03
CA THR A 104 -12.00 6.95 -13.80
C THR A 104 -11.58 8.32 -14.34
N LEU A 105 -10.89 9.15 -13.54
CA LEU A 105 -10.39 10.45 -13.96
C LEU A 105 -9.39 10.32 -15.12
N LYS A 106 -8.48 9.35 -15.05
CA LYS A 106 -7.47 9.07 -16.08
C LYS A 106 -8.10 8.69 -17.41
N GLU A 107 -9.12 7.83 -17.38
CA GLU A 107 -9.87 7.41 -18.57
C GLU A 107 -10.60 8.58 -19.25
N ASN A 108 -11.06 9.57 -18.48
CA ASN A 108 -11.89 10.67 -19.00
C ASN A 108 -11.12 11.95 -19.34
N VAL A 109 -10.01 12.25 -18.65
CA VAL A 109 -9.40 13.61 -18.69
C VAL A 109 -7.94 13.61 -19.15
N ARG A 110 -7.30 12.44 -19.36
CA ARG A 110 -5.83 12.34 -19.58
C ARG A 110 -5.06 13.16 -18.54
N ALA A 111 -5.34 12.90 -17.27
CA ALA A 111 -4.64 13.54 -16.16
C ALA A 111 -3.15 13.16 -16.16
N ASN A 112 -2.29 14.07 -15.69
CA ASN A 112 -0.88 13.77 -15.42
C ASN A 112 -0.75 13.15 -14.01
N PRO A 113 0.36 12.44 -13.71
CA PRO A 113 0.54 11.75 -12.43
C PRO A 113 0.37 12.65 -11.20
N GLU A 114 0.86 13.89 -11.27
CA GLU A 114 0.70 14.88 -10.20
C GLU A 114 -0.78 15.18 -9.87
N ARG A 115 -1.64 15.34 -10.90
CA ARG A 115 -3.08 15.52 -10.69
C ARG A 115 -3.75 14.25 -10.21
N GLU A 116 -3.31 13.09 -10.68
CA GLU A 116 -3.79 11.77 -10.22
C GLU A 116 -3.52 11.62 -8.71
N TYR A 117 -2.29 11.86 -8.27
CA TYR A 117 -1.91 11.78 -6.86
C TYR A 117 -2.63 12.82 -5.99
N LYS A 118 -2.73 14.07 -6.45
CA LYS A 118 -3.47 15.11 -5.71
C LYS A 118 -4.94 14.75 -5.54
N ALA A 119 -5.58 14.22 -6.57
CA ALA A 119 -6.96 13.76 -6.49
C ALA A 119 -7.10 12.58 -5.51
N PHE A 120 -6.20 11.60 -5.58
CA PHE A 120 -6.13 10.48 -4.64
C PHE A 120 -6.04 10.99 -3.19
N LYS A 121 -5.07 11.86 -2.91
CA LYS A 121 -4.80 12.39 -1.57
C LYS A 121 -6.01 13.12 -0.99
N ASN A 122 -6.64 13.99 -1.77
CA ASN A 122 -7.83 14.72 -1.33
C ASN A 122 -8.97 13.79 -0.92
N ILE A 123 -9.19 12.69 -1.65
CA ILE A 123 -10.25 11.73 -1.33
C ILE A 123 -9.91 10.98 -0.04
N VAL A 124 -8.69 10.47 0.07
CA VAL A 124 -8.22 9.79 1.29
C VAL A 124 -8.36 10.71 2.49
N GLU A 125 -7.87 11.95 2.42
CA GLU A 125 -7.97 12.93 3.52
C GLU A 125 -9.43 13.26 3.88
N SER A 126 -10.32 13.40 2.90
CA SER A 126 -11.75 13.64 3.14
C SER A 126 -12.39 12.49 3.92
N GLN A 127 -12.12 11.25 3.53
CA GLN A 127 -12.69 10.08 4.19
C GLN A 127 -12.10 9.85 5.58
N ILE A 128 -10.82 10.14 5.74
CA ILE A 128 -10.15 10.14 7.05
C ILE A 128 -10.86 11.11 7.99
N LYS A 129 -11.13 12.33 7.52
CA LYS A 129 -11.81 13.35 8.31
C LYS A 129 -13.21 12.88 8.74
N GLU A 130 -13.99 12.34 7.81
CA GLU A 130 -15.31 11.77 8.11
C GLU A 130 -15.25 10.62 9.13
N ALA A 131 -14.28 9.71 8.98
CA ALA A 131 -14.09 8.59 9.90
C ALA A 131 -13.66 9.03 11.30
N CYS A 132 -12.87 10.09 11.41
CA CYS A 132 -12.49 10.69 12.70
C CYS A 132 -13.67 11.41 13.35
N GLU A 133 -14.45 12.19 12.59
CA GLU A 133 -15.63 12.90 13.10
C GLU A 133 -16.74 11.94 13.57
N ALA A 134 -16.94 10.82 12.87
CA ALA A 134 -17.92 9.80 13.24
C ALA A 134 -17.61 9.06 14.55
N LYS A 135 -16.36 9.09 15.03
CA LYS A 135 -15.95 8.49 16.32
C LYS A 135 -16.18 9.39 17.53
N VAL A 136 -16.59 10.65 17.33
CA VAL A 136 -16.76 11.66 18.40
C VAL A 136 -18.21 11.75 18.89
N ILE A 137 -19.12 10.91 18.39
CA ILE A 137 -20.54 10.86 18.78
C ILE A 137 -20.85 9.62 19.62
#